data_AF-A0A948QUY4-F1
#
_entry.id   AF-A0A948QUY4-F1
#
_cell.length_a   1.000
_cell.length_b   1.000
_cell.length_c   1.000
_cell.angle_alpha   90.00
_cell.angle_beta   90.00
_cell.angle_gamma   90.00
#
_symmetry.space_group_name_H-M   'P 1'
#
loop_
_entity.id
_entity.type
_entity.pdbx_description
1 polymer ?
#
loop_
_entity_poly.entity_id
_entity_poly.type
_entity_poly.pdbx_seq_one_letter_code
_entity_poly.pdbx_strand_id
1 'polypeptide(L)'
;MGFFTEDLYCHIVENKKDYLKYASIFPVAIVLVIFISYYPLVLGKSIQNETWYGDSRYSLFVKVPSYWKDLRSWVESHSPNTRLLAFPRNYYGMTYNWESGASFAGPAVVPLLPNPIIMHPPRVPTSEQNRMASLIYQSLYLGEGTIFFPYLDLFNIGYVLQQNDASFYNEAGVFDPLIMNKILGNQNYLKKEAGFGRLEFISQDKGGEKIETDALTIFSVQRNNSRKFAYSPKELIFVSGRLEDYWDIFSFSQYHSEKAYYFSDDQSQEIDQESLSPSRVFVNLKTSLEGKNEDGGYTYKFSVPLTSSFKLLVNNYLLGKQAGDNSKTYYLRLDGNHLNELSSIGGWQGAGPLLLTEGTHVLETNLLVEIIKSEYITSPFWIVEEKEVPQYEGLKLLSEKINPAKYKIEISNYKDDFVLILNESFHWEWKVYYKNQRLDLYHFLANGYANGWILPKDKFGENEKINLEIRYYPQEVAQKAAMVSVSFIFVIIAYLTIDLLGALVKKKEL
;
A
#
# COMPACT_ATOMS: atom_id res chain seq x y z
N MET A 1 -40.10 -9.20 -22.61
CA MET A 1 -41.44 -9.33 -22.01
C MET A 1 -41.94 -7.94 -21.67
N GLY A 2 -42.48 -7.22 -22.66
CA GLY A 2 -43.18 -5.95 -22.43
C GLY A 2 -44.67 -6.23 -22.55
N PHE A 3 -45.30 -6.61 -21.44
CA PHE A 3 -46.74 -6.37 -21.35
C PHE A 3 -46.87 -4.87 -21.10
N PHE A 4 -47.15 -4.11 -22.15
CA PHE A 4 -47.47 -2.70 -21.98
C PHE A 4 -48.72 -2.62 -21.12
N THR A 5 -48.72 -1.71 -20.16
CA THR A 5 -49.86 -1.46 -19.27
C THR A 5 -51.14 -1.15 -20.06
N GLU A 6 -51.00 -0.66 -21.29
CA GLU A 6 -52.09 -0.47 -22.25
C GLU A 6 -52.75 -1.78 -22.68
N ASP A 7 -51.99 -2.82 -23.04
CA ASP A 7 -52.55 -4.09 -23.50
C ASP A 7 -53.34 -4.82 -22.40
N LEU A 8 -52.82 -4.77 -21.16
CA LEU A 8 -53.51 -5.30 -19.99
C LEU A 8 -54.78 -4.50 -19.65
N TYR A 9 -54.72 -3.17 -19.79
CA TYR A 9 -55.86 -2.29 -19.58
C TYR A 9 -56.98 -2.55 -20.60
N CYS A 10 -56.64 -2.58 -21.90
CA CYS A 10 -57.57 -2.91 -22.97
C CYS A 10 -58.23 -4.28 -22.77
N HIS A 11 -57.45 -5.30 -22.40
CA HIS A 11 -57.99 -6.65 -22.15
C HIS A 11 -58.99 -6.72 -20.97
N ILE A 12 -58.75 -5.96 -19.89
CA ILE A 12 -59.62 -5.90 -18.71
C ILE A 12 -60.92 -5.14 -19.02
N VAL A 13 -60.83 -4.05 -19.78
CA VAL A 13 -61.98 -3.22 -20.18
C VAL A 13 -62.94 -4.01 -21.08
N GLU A 14 -62.41 -4.83 -21.99
CA GLU A 14 -63.22 -5.59 -22.94
C GLU A 14 -63.94 -6.79 -22.33
N ASN A 15 -63.33 -7.51 -21.38
CA ASN A 15 -63.80 -8.84 -21.00
C ASN A 15 -64.56 -8.93 -19.66
N LYS A 16 -64.45 -7.97 -18.73
CA LYS A 16 -65.15 -8.06 -17.43
C LYS A 16 -65.58 -6.70 -16.86
N LYS A 17 -66.79 -6.23 -17.20
CA LYS A 17 -67.36 -4.95 -16.74
C LYS A 17 -67.41 -4.77 -15.21
N ASP A 18 -67.53 -5.85 -14.45
CA ASP A 18 -67.53 -5.79 -12.97
C ASP A 18 -66.17 -5.40 -12.36
N TYR A 19 -65.08 -5.47 -13.12
CA TYR A 19 -63.73 -5.08 -12.68
C TYR A 19 -63.42 -3.60 -12.96
N LEU A 20 -64.22 -2.91 -13.78
CA LEU A 20 -64.07 -1.46 -14.03
C LEU A 20 -64.20 -0.64 -12.74
N LYS A 21 -65.01 -1.09 -11.78
CA LYS A 21 -65.13 -0.45 -10.45
C LYS A 21 -63.85 -0.56 -9.60
N TYR A 22 -63.01 -1.56 -9.88
CA TYR A 22 -61.71 -1.75 -9.23
C TYR A 22 -60.55 -1.19 -10.06
N ALA A 23 -60.75 -0.95 -11.36
CA ALA A 23 -59.73 -0.36 -12.24
C ALA A 23 -59.32 1.06 -11.81
N SER A 24 -60.22 1.82 -11.18
CA SER A 24 -59.88 3.12 -10.55
C SER A 24 -59.19 2.97 -9.18
N ILE A 25 -59.46 1.86 -8.47
CA ILE A 25 -58.88 1.57 -7.15
C ILE A 25 -57.47 0.99 -7.28
N PHE A 26 -57.19 0.24 -8.35
CA PHE A 26 -55.93 -0.46 -8.54
C PHE A 26 -54.69 0.47 -8.61
N PRO A 27 -54.69 1.58 -9.36
CA PRO A 27 -53.60 2.55 -9.32
C PRO A 27 -53.40 3.16 -7.93
N VAL A 28 -54.49 3.47 -7.22
CA VAL A 28 -54.44 4.02 -5.85
C VAL A 28 -53.87 3.00 -4.87
N ALA A 29 -54.27 1.73 -4.98
CA ALA A 29 -53.73 0.64 -4.17
C ALA A 29 -52.24 0.40 -4.45
N ILE A 30 -51.80 0.45 -5.71
CA ILE A 30 -50.37 0.37 -6.07
C ILE A 30 -49.59 1.54 -5.47
N VAL A 31 -50.09 2.77 -5.61
CA VAL A 31 -49.45 3.96 -5.05
C VAL A 31 -49.36 3.85 -3.52
N LEU A 32 -50.42 3.39 -2.85
CA LEU A 32 -50.41 3.14 -1.40
C LEU A 32 -49.42 2.04 -1.00
N VAL A 33 -49.35 0.94 -1.75
CA VAL A 33 -48.36 -0.13 -1.52
C VAL A 33 -46.94 0.43 -1.67
N ILE A 34 -46.68 1.24 -2.71
CA ILE A 34 -45.40 1.92 -2.88
C ILE A 34 -45.12 2.82 -1.66
N PHE A 35 -46.05 3.70 -1.25
CA PHE A 35 -45.82 4.58 -0.10
C PHE A 35 -45.63 3.81 1.21
N ILE A 36 -46.37 2.72 1.44
CA ILE A 36 -46.22 1.88 2.64
C ILE A 36 -44.87 1.14 2.62
N SER A 37 -44.49 0.57 1.47
CA SER A 37 -43.20 -0.12 1.32
C SER A 37 -42.00 0.84 1.39
N TYR A 38 -42.16 2.09 0.93
CA TYR A 38 -41.12 3.12 0.94
C TYR A 38 -41.18 4.06 2.14
N TYR A 39 -42.17 3.93 3.04
CA TYR A 39 -42.28 4.76 4.24
C TYR A 39 -40.99 4.79 5.08
N PRO A 40 -40.22 3.69 5.25
CA PRO A 40 -38.97 3.73 6.01
C PRO A 40 -37.92 4.60 5.31
N LEU A 41 -37.91 4.66 3.98
CA LEU A 41 -37.02 5.53 3.21
C LEU A 41 -37.40 7.00 3.40
N VAL A 42 -38.69 7.32 3.31
CA VAL A 42 -39.21 8.71 3.44
C VAL A 42 -38.98 9.26 4.85
N LEU A 43 -39.19 8.43 5.88
CA LEU A 43 -38.93 8.83 7.26
C LEU A 43 -37.46 8.68 7.67
N GLY A 44 -36.59 8.24 6.76
CA GLY A 44 -35.18 8.03 7.05
C GLY A 44 -34.88 6.85 7.99
N LYS A 45 -35.89 6.02 8.34
CA LYS A 45 -35.73 4.80 9.13
C LYS A 45 -34.87 3.73 8.43
N SER A 46 -34.60 3.88 7.14
CA SER A 46 -33.62 3.07 6.42
C SER A 46 -32.17 3.37 6.85
N ILE A 47 -31.92 4.52 7.48
CA ILE A 47 -30.64 4.84 8.11
C ILE A 47 -30.78 4.52 9.60
N GLN A 48 -30.07 3.47 10.00
CA GLN A 48 -30.17 2.91 11.34
C GLN A 48 -29.50 3.85 12.35
N ASN A 49 -30.27 4.39 13.30
CA ASN A 49 -29.69 5.13 14.43
C ASN A 49 -29.23 4.18 15.56
N GLU A 50 -29.38 2.86 15.38
CA GLU A 50 -28.96 1.84 16.34
C GLU A 50 -27.49 1.49 16.14
N THR A 51 -26.76 1.33 17.24
CA THR A 51 -25.33 1.04 17.25
C THR A 51 -25.09 -0.40 16.80
N TRP A 52 -24.81 -0.62 15.51
CA TRP A 52 -24.51 -1.95 14.95
C TRP A 52 -23.32 -2.63 15.67
N TYR A 53 -22.41 -1.85 16.26
CA TYR A 53 -21.25 -2.33 17.02
C TYR A 53 -20.99 -1.55 18.32
N GLY A 54 -22.02 -1.20 19.09
CA GLY A 54 -21.89 -0.49 20.37
C GLY A 54 -21.54 1.01 20.28
N ASP A 55 -20.83 1.45 19.22
CA ASP A 55 -20.47 2.86 18.96
C ASP A 55 -20.64 3.25 17.48
N SER A 56 -21.34 2.47 16.64
CA SER A 56 -21.65 2.91 15.26
C SER A 56 -22.62 4.09 15.27
N ARG A 57 -22.26 5.17 14.57
CA ARG A 57 -23.06 6.42 14.55
C ARG A 57 -23.42 6.78 13.12
N TYR A 58 -24.47 6.15 12.60
CA TYR A 58 -25.02 6.56 11.30
C TYR A 58 -25.95 7.75 11.48
N SER A 59 -25.84 8.70 10.57
CA SER A 59 -26.71 9.88 10.54
C SER A 59 -27.08 10.21 9.11
N LEU A 60 -28.34 10.56 8.89
CA LEU A 60 -28.82 11.12 7.61
C LEU A 60 -28.20 12.49 7.32
N PHE A 61 -27.74 13.17 8.36
CA PHE A 61 -27.31 14.57 8.32
C PHE A 61 -25.87 14.68 8.82
N VAL A 62 -24.97 13.88 8.25
CA VAL A 62 -23.55 13.95 8.58
C VAL A 62 -23.01 15.35 8.29
N LYS A 63 -22.52 16.03 9.33
CA LYS A 63 -21.84 17.31 9.21
C LYS A 63 -20.34 17.08 9.33
N VAL A 64 -19.63 17.22 8.21
CA VAL A 64 -18.16 17.17 8.20
C VAL A 64 -17.63 18.34 9.05
N PRO A 65 -16.85 18.08 10.11
CA PRO A 65 -16.29 19.14 10.95
C PRO A 65 -15.42 20.12 10.17
N SER A 66 -15.39 21.40 10.59
CA SER A 66 -14.66 22.45 9.87
C SER A 66 -13.16 22.17 9.78
N TYR A 67 -12.58 21.53 10.79
CA TYR A 67 -11.16 21.20 10.84
C TYR A 67 -10.70 20.28 9.69
N TRP A 68 -11.60 19.50 9.08
CA TRP A 68 -11.28 18.75 7.85
C TRP A 68 -11.12 19.66 6.64
N LYS A 69 -11.91 20.73 6.54
CA LYS A 69 -11.76 21.75 5.49
C LYS A 69 -10.49 22.57 5.70
N ASP A 70 -10.15 22.86 6.95
CA ASP A 70 -8.92 23.56 7.31
C ASP A 70 -7.70 22.71 6.93
N LEU A 71 -7.71 21.41 7.27
CA LEU A 71 -6.67 20.46 6.84
C LEU A 71 -6.57 20.39 5.31
N ARG A 72 -7.71 20.28 4.60
CA ARG A 72 -7.73 20.27 3.13
C ARG A 72 -7.05 21.51 2.54
N SER A 73 -7.42 22.69 3.02
CA SER A 73 -6.86 23.96 2.57
C SER A 73 -5.35 24.04 2.85
N TRP A 74 -4.93 23.48 3.98
CA TRP A 74 -3.52 23.38 4.34
C TRP A 74 -2.75 22.46 3.37
N VAL A 75 -3.24 21.24 3.09
CA VAL A 75 -2.53 20.32 2.19
C VAL A 75 -2.51 20.80 0.74
N GLU A 76 -3.57 21.46 0.28
CA GLU A 76 -3.65 22.07 -1.06
C GLU A 76 -2.63 23.19 -1.24
N SER A 77 -2.36 23.98 -0.19
CA SER A 77 -1.39 25.07 -0.23
C SER A 77 0.06 24.63 -0.04
N HIS A 78 0.30 23.49 0.63
CA HIS A 78 1.66 23.05 0.96
C HIS A 78 2.18 21.99 -0.01
N SER A 79 1.43 20.92 -0.29
CA SER A 79 1.81 19.92 -1.29
C SER A 79 0.65 18.95 -1.63
N PRO A 80 -0.22 19.30 -2.59
CA PRO A 80 -1.39 18.47 -2.92
C PRO A 80 -1.01 17.11 -3.53
N ASN A 81 0.16 17.00 -4.14
CA ASN A 81 0.61 15.77 -4.82
C ASN A 81 1.48 14.86 -3.93
N THR A 82 1.66 15.22 -2.67
CA THR A 82 2.45 14.44 -1.72
C THR A 82 1.65 13.27 -1.17
N ARG A 83 2.24 12.08 -1.13
CA ARG A 83 1.65 10.92 -0.44
C ARG A 83 1.51 11.18 1.05
N LEU A 84 0.34 10.86 1.58
CA LEU A 84 -0.01 11.04 2.98
C LEU A 84 -0.38 9.68 3.58
N LEU A 85 0.32 9.29 4.65
CA LEU A 85 0.02 8.09 5.43
C LEU A 85 -0.99 8.42 6.53
N ALA A 86 -2.13 7.73 6.56
CA ALA A 86 -3.18 8.01 7.54
C ALA A 86 -3.14 7.02 8.71
N PHE A 87 -3.07 7.55 9.93
CA PHE A 87 -3.30 6.85 11.19
C PHE A 87 -4.64 7.26 11.81
N PRO A 88 -5.25 6.41 12.64
CA PRO A 88 -4.78 5.07 13.03
C PRO A 88 -5.04 4.02 11.94
N ARG A 89 -4.91 2.72 12.29
CA ARG A 89 -5.25 1.60 11.40
C ARG A 89 -6.70 1.74 10.92
N ASN A 90 -6.91 1.70 9.60
CA ASN A 90 -8.24 1.77 9.00
C ASN A 90 -8.88 0.38 8.87
N TYR A 91 -10.20 0.35 8.97
CA TYR A 91 -11.03 -0.85 8.88
C TYR A 91 -12.35 -0.54 8.18
N TYR A 92 -13.06 -1.59 7.75
CA TYR A 92 -14.38 -1.43 7.15
C TYR A 92 -15.41 -1.02 8.22
N GLY A 93 -16.18 0.04 7.97
CA GLY A 93 -17.12 0.56 8.97
C GLY A 93 -16.49 1.53 9.97
N MET A 94 -15.37 2.16 9.60
CA MET A 94 -14.69 3.15 10.44
C MET A 94 -15.66 4.25 10.89
N THR A 95 -15.72 4.44 12.20
CA THR A 95 -16.63 5.40 12.84
C THR A 95 -15.85 6.58 13.38
N TYR A 96 -16.44 7.76 13.31
CA TYR A 96 -15.88 9.03 13.74
C TYR A 96 -16.76 9.65 14.83
N ASN A 97 -16.09 10.22 15.83
CA ASN A 97 -16.69 10.92 16.97
C ASN A 97 -17.15 12.34 16.60
N TRP A 98 -17.62 12.54 15.37
CA TRP A 98 -18.20 13.81 14.94
C TRP A 98 -19.51 14.08 15.69
N GLU A 99 -19.86 15.36 15.83
CA GLU A 99 -21.08 15.77 16.56
C GLU A 99 -22.35 15.10 16.00
N SER A 100 -22.45 14.99 14.68
CA SER A 100 -23.58 14.31 14.02
C SER A 100 -23.50 12.78 14.07
N GLY A 101 -22.36 12.21 14.49
CA GLY A 101 -21.97 10.85 14.18
C GLY A 101 -21.61 10.66 12.70
N ALA A 102 -20.62 9.82 12.42
CA ALA A 102 -20.36 9.35 11.06
C ALA A 102 -19.69 7.98 11.05
N SER A 103 -20.26 7.04 10.30
CA SER A 103 -19.66 5.74 10.02
C SER A 103 -19.58 5.55 8.51
N PHE A 104 -18.40 5.15 8.03
CA PHE A 104 -18.12 5.03 6.59
C PHE A 104 -17.56 3.64 6.26
N ALA A 105 -17.77 3.20 5.03
CA ALA A 105 -17.18 1.95 4.54
C ALA A 105 -15.64 1.98 4.48
N GLY A 106 -15.05 3.18 4.42
CA GLY A 106 -13.61 3.43 4.48
C GLY A 106 -13.32 4.78 5.15
N PRO A 107 -12.05 5.15 5.33
CA PRO A 107 -11.70 6.33 6.11
C PRO A 107 -12.08 7.64 5.40
N ALA A 108 -12.54 8.62 6.18
CA ALA A 108 -12.96 9.94 5.72
C ALA A 108 -11.85 10.72 5.00
N VAL A 109 -10.58 10.43 5.32
CA VAL A 109 -9.42 11.06 4.67
C VAL A 109 -9.40 10.87 3.14
N VAL A 110 -9.89 9.74 2.62
CA VAL A 110 -9.84 9.41 1.19
C VAL A 110 -10.70 10.36 0.34
N PRO A 111 -12.00 10.57 0.65
CA PRO A 111 -12.81 11.53 -0.11
C PRO A 111 -12.57 12.99 0.27
N LEU A 112 -12.00 13.27 1.45
CA LEU A 112 -11.88 14.65 1.95
C LEU A 112 -10.56 15.35 1.58
N LEU A 113 -9.49 14.60 1.30
CA LEU A 113 -8.20 15.16 0.93
C LEU A 113 -7.84 14.87 -0.54
N PRO A 114 -7.16 15.80 -1.23
CA PRO A 114 -6.74 15.60 -2.62
C PRO A 114 -5.48 14.72 -2.76
N ASN A 115 -4.78 14.48 -1.65
CA ASN A 115 -3.51 13.76 -1.62
C ASN A 115 -3.70 12.28 -1.95
N PRO A 116 -2.70 11.63 -2.59
CA PRO A 116 -2.64 10.18 -2.61
C PRO A 116 -2.50 9.63 -1.19
N ILE A 117 -3.49 8.85 -0.75
CA ILE A 117 -3.53 8.32 0.62
C ILE A 117 -2.93 6.91 0.66
N ILE A 118 -1.98 6.70 1.58
CA ILE A 118 -1.54 5.38 2.00
C ILE A 118 -2.25 5.07 3.32
N MET A 119 -2.83 3.88 3.38
CA MET A 119 -3.58 3.43 4.54
C MET A 119 -3.50 1.93 4.74
N HIS A 120 -3.80 1.48 5.96
CA HIS A 120 -4.04 0.07 6.21
C HIS A 120 -5.27 -0.38 5.39
N PRO A 121 -5.17 -1.47 4.63
CA PRO A 121 -6.29 -1.95 3.84
C PRO A 121 -7.43 -2.44 4.76
N PRO A 122 -8.70 -2.08 4.50
CA PRO A 122 -9.81 -2.43 5.39
C PRO A 122 -10.19 -3.93 5.36
N ARG A 123 -9.60 -4.70 4.44
CA ARG A 123 -9.82 -6.15 4.24
C ARG A 123 -8.49 -6.83 3.97
N VAL A 124 -8.51 -8.16 3.84
CA VAL A 124 -7.36 -8.96 3.40
C VAL A 124 -6.71 -8.29 2.18
N PRO A 125 -5.41 -7.91 2.26
CA PRO A 125 -4.76 -7.22 1.17
C PRO A 125 -4.75 -8.08 -0.10
N THR A 126 -5.36 -7.58 -1.18
CA THR A 126 -5.42 -8.30 -2.46
C THR A 126 -4.44 -7.79 -3.51
N SER A 127 -3.78 -6.65 -3.26
CA SER A 127 -2.76 -6.09 -4.14
C SER A 127 -1.43 -5.92 -3.40
N GLU A 128 -0.33 -5.97 -4.14
CA GLU A 128 1.03 -5.82 -3.57
C GLU A 128 1.17 -4.54 -2.75
N GLN A 129 0.60 -3.43 -3.22
CA GLN A 129 0.65 -2.15 -2.51
C GLN A 129 -0.12 -2.20 -1.19
N ASN A 130 -1.24 -2.92 -1.13
CA ASN A 130 -2.01 -3.07 0.10
C ASN A 130 -1.27 -3.95 1.10
N ARG A 131 -0.61 -5.03 0.63
CA ARG A 131 0.22 -5.91 1.47
C ARG A 131 1.35 -5.11 2.10
N MET A 132 2.02 -4.33 1.26
CA MET A 132 3.11 -3.44 1.61
C MET A 132 2.68 -2.34 2.59
N ALA A 133 1.51 -1.72 2.38
CA ALA A 133 0.97 -0.73 3.31
C ALA A 133 0.72 -1.33 4.70
N SER A 134 0.24 -2.58 4.80
CA SER A 134 0.02 -3.26 6.08
C SER A 134 1.27 -3.39 6.94
N LEU A 135 2.47 -3.53 6.33
CA LEU A 135 3.73 -3.68 7.06
C LEU A 135 4.05 -2.46 7.93
N ILE A 136 3.70 -1.27 7.45
CA ILE A 136 3.87 -0.03 8.23
C ILE A 136 3.09 -0.13 9.54
N TYR A 137 1.85 -0.62 9.49
CA TYR A 137 1.00 -0.75 10.68
C TYR A 137 1.42 -1.91 11.57
N GLN A 138 1.90 -3.01 10.98
CA GLN A 138 2.45 -4.12 11.76
C GLN A 138 3.69 -3.70 12.55
N SER A 139 4.53 -2.82 11.99
CA SER A 139 5.70 -2.31 12.71
C SER A 139 5.33 -1.58 14.01
N LEU A 140 4.16 -0.94 14.07
CA LEU A 140 3.71 -0.21 15.26
C LEU A 140 3.47 -1.10 16.48
N TYR A 141 3.32 -2.42 16.32
CA TYR A 141 3.22 -3.34 17.46
C TYR A 141 4.48 -3.39 18.31
N LEU A 142 5.60 -2.84 17.82
CA LEU A 142 6.84 -2.65 18.58
C LEU A 142 6.79 -1.44 19.53
N GLY A 143 5.71 -0.65 19.46
CA GLY A 143 5.48 0.51 20.33
C GLY A 143 6.55 1.59 20.13
N GLU A 144 7.14 2.07 21.23
CA GLU A 144 8.11 3.17 21.21
C GLU A 144 9.43 2.81 20.51
N GLY A 145 9.76 1.52 20.40
CA GLY A 145 10.94 1.04 19.67
C GLY A 145 10.76 0.96 18.15
N THR A 146 9.60 1.37 17.62
CA THR A 146 9.31 1.23 16.19
C THR A 146 10.22 2.10 15.34
N ILE A 147 10.95 1.48 14.41
CA ILE A 147 11.70 2.15 13.35
C ILE A 147 10.95 1.95 12.03
N PHE A 148 10.17 2.96 11.60
CA PHE A 148 9.38 2.86 10.36
C PHE A 148 9.80 3.87 9.27
N PHE A 149 10.82 4.69 9.51
CA PHE A 149 11.41 5.57 8.50
C PHE A 149 11.75 4.87 7.17
N PRO A 150 12.39 3.67 7.16
CA PRO A 150 12.67 2.96 5.92
C PRO A 150 11.43 2.79 5.04
N TYR A 151 10.30 2.43 5.65
CA TYR A 151 9.04 2.33 4.93
C TYR A 151 8.52 3.70 4.46
N LEU A 152 8.50 4.71 5.33
CA LEU A 152 8.05 6.05 4.92
C LEU A 152 8.83 6.57 3.70
N ASP A 153 10.13 6.31 3.66
CA ASP A 153 10.98 6.72 2.56
C ASP A 153 10.78 5.86 1.31
N LEU A 154 10.72 4.53 1.46
CA LEU A 154 10.46 3.57 0.38
C LEU A 154 9.13 3.91 -0.34
N PHE A 155 8.09 4.22 0.41
CA PHE A 155 6.77 4.63 -0.10
C PHE A 155 6.69 6.08 -0.55
N ASN A 156 7.77 6.85 -0.45
CA ASN A 156 7.82 8.27 -0.79
C ASN A 156 6.77 9.12 -0.04
N ILE A 157 6.51 8.78 1.23
CA ILE A 157 5.49 9.42 2.09
C ILE A 157 6.02 10.77 2.55
N GLY A 158 5.38 11.87 2.14
CA GLY A 158 5.82 13.19 2.60
C GLY A 158 5.15 13.64 3.89
N TYR A 159 3.94 13.16 4.16
CA TYR A 159 3.21 13.48 5.38
C TYR A 159 2.63 12.24 6.07
N VAL A 160 2.55 12.31 7.39
CA VAL A 160 1.81 11.39 8.23
C VAL A 160 0.68 12.18 8.89
N LEU A 161 -0.56 11.71 8.71
CA LEU A 161 -1.75 12.28 9.33
C LEU A 161 -2.19 11.39 10.48
N GLN A 162 -2.31 11.95 11.67
CA GLN A 162 -2.96 11.31 12.81
C GLN A 162 -4.40 11.84 12.94
N GLN A 163 -5.38 10.94 12.81
CA GLN A 163 -6.81 11.21 13.00
C GLN A 163 -7.22 10.81 14.42
N ASN A 164 -7.42 11.78 15.31
CA ASN A 164 -7.88 11.53 16.68
C ASN A 164 -9.41 11.50 16.77
N ASP A 165 -10.11 11.98 15.75
CA ASP A 165 -11.57 11.96 15.65
C ASP A 165 -12.14 10.60 15.26
N ALA A 166 -11.30 9.64 14.88
CA ALA A 166 -11.67 8.25 14.65
C ALA A 166 -11.95 7.51 15.97
N SER A 167 -12.99 6.67 16.00
CA SER A 167 -13.28 5.79 17.13
C SER A 167 -12.25 4.65 17.20
N PHE A 168 -11.62 4.52 18.36
CA PHE A 168 -10.53 3.57 18.63
C PHE A 168 -10.93 2.40 19.55
N TYR A 169 -12.19 2.37 20.03
CA TYR A 169 -12.67 1.31 20.92
C TYR A 169 -13.17 0.07 20.19
N ASN A 170 -13.42 0.17 18.88
CA ASN A 170 -14.20 -0.84 18.15
C ASN A 170 -13.36 -1.92 17.48
N GLU A 171 -12.03 -1.78 17.39
CA GLU A 171 -11.18 -2.67 16.60
C GLU A 171 -9.79 -2.92 17.19
N ALA A 172 -9.32 -4.17 17.05
CA ALA A 172 -8.00 -4.57 17.52
C ALA A 172 -6.88 -3.93 16.68
N GLY A 173 -5.88 -3.35 17.35
CA GLY A 173 -4.73 -2.70 16.71
C GLY A 173 -4.96 -1.24 16.29
N VAL A 174 -6.06 -0.62 16.72
CA VAL A 174 -6.23 0.83 16.68
C VAL A 174 -5.67 1.39 17.99
N PHE A 175 -4.59 2.17 17.91
CA PHE A 175 -3.96 2.74 19.11
C PHE A 175 -4.77 3.91 19.64
N ASP A 176 -4.76 4.07 20.97
CA ASP A 176 -5.22 5.29 21.63
C ASP A 176 -4.51 6.53 21.04
N PRO A 177 -5.23 7.64 20.79
CA PRO A 177 -4.67 8.88 20.26
C PRO A 177 -3.40 9.38 20.98
N LEU A 178 -3.31 9.23 22.30
CA LEU A 178 -2.17 9.67 23.11
C LEU A 178 -0.98 8.73 22.91
N ILE A 179 -1.22 7.42 22.86
CA ILE A 179 -0.18 6.42 22.55
C ILE A 179 0.36 6.67 21.15
N MET A 180 -0.52 6.86 20.16
CA MET A 180 -0.11 7.15 18.78
C MET A 180 0.70 8.46 18.71
N ASN A 181 0.25 9.51 19.39
CA ASN A 181 0.99 10.78 19.44
C ASN A 181 2.38 10.61 20.07
N LYS A 182 2.52 9.76 21.08
CA LYS A 182 3.83 9.41 21.67
C LYS A 182 4.71 8.66 20.68
N ILE A 183 4.17 7.64 20.00
CA ILE A 183 4.91 6.87 18.99
C ILE A 183 5.41 7.78 17.87
N LEU A 184 4.54 8.63 17.31
CA LEU A 184 4.88 9.54 16.21
C LEU A 184 5.79 10.68 16.67
N GLY A 185 5.54 11.25 17.85
CA GLY A 185 6.30 12.36 18.42
C GLY A 185 7.73 12.00 18.83
N ASN A 186 7.99 10.72 19.15
CA ASN A 186 9.32 10.21 19.48
C ASN A 186 10.19 9.92 18.24
N GLN A 187 9.69 10.11 17.03
CA GLN A 187 10.44 9.85 15.80
C GLN A 187 11.23 11.09 15.36
N ASN A 188 12.56 11.01 15.40
CA ASN A 188 13.44 12.12 15.00
C ASN A 188 13.27 12.55 13.52
N TYR A 189 12.68 11.70 12.68
CA TYR A 189 12.40 11.96 11.27
C TYR A 189 10.98 12.47 11.00
N LEU A 190 10.15 12.65 12.03
CA LEU A 190 8.85 13.27 11.93
C LEU A 190 8.87 14.62 12.62
N LYS A 191 8.37 15.64 11.92
CA LYS A 191 8.20 16.99 12.50
C LYS A 191 6.72 17.34 12.43
N LYS A 192 6.11 17.63 13.58
CA LYS A 192 4.74 18.16 13.63
C LYS A 192 4.69 19.52 12.91
N GLU A 193 3.86 19.63 11.88
CA GLU A 193 3.70 20.87 11.10
C GLU A 193 2.45 21.65 11.51
N ALA A 194 1.34 20.95 11.75
CA ALA A 194 0.07 21.60 12.12
C ALA A 194 -0.86 20.66 12.91
N GLY A 195 -1.79 21.27 13.63
CA GLY A 195 -2.91 20.64 14.31
C GLY A 195 -4.21 21.36 13.97
N PHE A 196 -5.31 20.61 13.83
CA PHE A 196 -6.60 21.13 13.40
C PHE A 196 -7.71 20.62 14.33
N GLY A 197 -8.60 21.52 14.75
CA GLY A 197 -9.66 21.21 15.70
C GLY A 197 -9.14 20.90 17.10
N ARG A 198 -10.06 20.72 18.05
CA ARG A 198 -9.77 20.31 19.44
C ARG A 198 -10.74 19.21 19.85
N LEU A 199 -10.22 18.19 20.52
CA LEU A 199 -10.98 17.10 21.11
C LEU A 199 -10.57 16.92 22.57
N GLU A 200 -11.56 16.66 23.42
CA GLU A 200 -11.35 16.24 24.81
C GLU A 200 -11.41 14.71 24.89
N PHE A 201 -10.38 14.09 25.46
CA PHE A 201 -10.34 12.67 25.79
C PHE A 201 -10.31 12.47 27.29
N ILE A 202 -10.88 11.37 27.76
CA ILE A 202 -10.75 10.93 29.15
C ILE A 202 -9.64 9.88 29.17
N SER A 203 -8.50 10.21 29.77
CA SER A 203 -7.33 9.33 29.83
C SER A 203 -7.57 8.19 30.82
N GLN A 204 -7.59 6.95 30.33
CA GLN A 204 -7.69 5.77 31.20
C GLN A 204 -6.44 5.61 32.08
N ASP A 205 -5.25 5.90 31.54
CA ASP A 205 -3.96 5.77 32.25
C ASP A 205 -3.72 6.82 33.33
N LYS A 206 -4.51 7.90 33.34
CA LYS A 206 -4.39 9.01 34.31
C LYS A 206 -5.63 9.17 35.18
N GLY A 207 -6.28 8.05 35.52
CA GLY A 207 -7.41 8.06 36.45
C GLY A 207 -8.62 8.87 35.99
N GLY A 208 -8.83 9.02 34.67
CA GLY A 208 -9.96 9.76 34.11
C GLY A 208 -9.73 11.26 33.92
N GLU A 209 -8.49 11.74 33.95
CA GLU A 209 -8.18 13.14 33.60
C GLU A 209 -8.63 13.46 32.17
N LYS A 210 -9.21 14.66 32.01
CA LYS A 210 -9.51 15.23 30.69
C LYS A 210 -8.22 15.73 30.06
N ILE A 211 -7.92 15.25 28.87
CA ILE A 211 -6.78 15.67 28.06
C ILE A 211 -7.29 16.24 26.75
N GLU A 212 -6.90 17.47 26.46
CA GLU A 212 -7.15 18.09 25.17
C GLU A 212 -6.05 17.76 24.16
N THR A 213 -6.45 17.44 22.94
CA THR A 213 -5.53 17.26 21.80
C THR A 213 -6.15 17.77 20.51
N ASP A 214 -5.34 17.92 19.47
CA ASP A 214 -5.83 18.30 18.14
C ASP A 214 -6.71 17.18 17.58
N ALA A 215 -7.79 17.52 16.85
CA ALA A 215 -8.63 16.50 16.21
C ALA A 215 -7.86 15.78 15.10
N LEU A 216 -7.09 16.55 14.31
CA LEU A 216 -6.21 16.06 13.27
C LEU A 216 -4.81 16.65 13.49
N THR A 217 -3.76 15.83 13.43
CA THR A 217 -2.36 16.31 13.49
C THR A 217 -1.61 15.85 12.26
N ILE A 218 -0.85 16.75 11.62
CA ILE A 218 -0.02 16.42 10.48
C ILE A 218 1.47 16.56 10.81
N PHE A 219 2.22 15.53 10.43
CA PHE A 219 3.67 15.47 10.57
C PHE A 219 4.31 15.41 9.18
N SER A 220 5.35 16.19 8.94
CA SER A 220 6.20 16.06 7.76
C SER A 220 7.29 15.03 8.00
N VAL A 221 7.60 14.25 6.96
CA VAL A 221 8.70 13.29 6.98
C VAL A 221 9.99 14.00 6.55
N GLN A 222 10.88 14.19 7.52
CA GLN A 222 12.19 14.83 7.36
C GLN A 222 13.17 13.87 6.67
N ARG A 223 13.90 14.39 5.68
CA ARG A 223 14.85 13.62 4.88
C ARG A 223 16.08 14.43 4.59
N ASN A 224 17.22 13.75 4.48
CA ASN A 224 18.45 14.36 3.99
C ASN A 224 18.41 14.59 2.47
N ASN A 225 17.65 13.78 1.74
CA ASN A 225 17.54 13.83 0.29
C ASN A 225 16.12 14.20 -0.15
N SER A 226 16.02 14.88 -1.30
CA SER A 226 14.73 15.15 -1.94
C SER A 226 14.04 13.86 -2.35
N ARG A 227 12.71 13.83 -2.21
CA ARG A 227 11.84 12.76 -2.71
C ARG A 227 12.06 12.53 -4.20
N LYS A 228 12.33 11.28 -4.58
CA LYS A 228 12.53 10.88 -5.98
C LYS A 228 11.34 10.04 -6.44
N PHE A 229 10.62 10.51 -7.46
CA PHE A 229 9.56 9.71 -8.10
C PHE A 229 10.14 8.64 -8.99
N ALA A 230 11.30 8.90 -9.58
CA ALA A 230 12.09 7.88 -10.25
C ALA A 230 13.57 8.04 -9.89
N TYR A 231 14.28 6.94 -9.83
CA TYR A 231 15.70 6.92 -9.50
C TYR A 231 16.39 5.69 -10.07
N SER A 232 17.72 5.74 -10.16
CA SER A 232 18.54 4.57 -10.35
C SER A 232 19.11 4.17 -8.99
N PRO A 233 18.95 2.91 -8.56
CA PRO A 233 19.52 2.48 -7.29
C PRO A 233 21.05 2.43 -7.40
N LYS A 234 21.74 2.78 -6.32
CA LYS A 234 23.17 2.52 -6.12
C LYS A 234 23.45 1.08 -5.71
N GLU A 235 22.47 0.46 -5.03
CA GLU A 235 22.50 -0.95 -4.68
C GLU A 235 21.16 -1.56 -5.06
N LEU A 236 21.21 -2.62 -5.87
CA LEU A 236 20.08 -3.51 -6.06
C LEU A 236 20.29 -4.75 -5.20
N ILE A 237 19.42 -4.95 -4.21
CA ILE A 237 19.50 -6.06 -3.26
C ILE A 237 18.50 -7.12 -3.68
N PHE A 238 18.99 -8.30 -4.02
CA PHE A 238 18.16 -9.49 -4.16
C PHE A 238 17.80 -10.01 -2.77
N VAL A 239 16.53 -10.35 -2.57
CA VAL A 239 16.00 -10.93 -1.33
C VAL A 239 15.20 -12.18 -1.69
N SER A 240 15.56 -13.33 -1.12
CA SER A 240 14.74 -14.54 -1.28
C SER A 240 13.42 -14.39 -0.53
N GLY A 241 12.30 -14.75 -1.14
CA GLY A 241 10.95 -14.66 -0.57
C GLY A 241 10.24 -13.35 -0.93
N ARG A 242 9.32 -12.90 -0.06
CA ARG A 242 8.52 -11.68 -0.24
C ARG A 242 8.77 -10.65 0.86
N LEU A 243 8.60 -9.36 0.57
CA LEU A 243 8.91 -8.32 1.55
C LEU A 243 8.04 -8.40 2.82
N GLU A 244 6.77 -8.79 2.72
CA GLU A 244 5.91 -8.94 3.89
C GLU A 244 6.30 -10.06 4.84
N ASP A 245 7.11 -11.01 4.39
CA ASP A 245 7.67 -12.03 5.27
C ASP A 245 8.81 -11.46 6.14
N TYR A 246 9.34 -10.29 5.78
CA TYR A 246 10.65 -9.77 6.20
C TYR A 246 10.65 -8.28 6.61
N TRP A 247 9.69 -7.87 7.43
CA TRP A 247 9.67 -6.51 7.96
C TRP A 247 10.93 -6.14 8.80
N ASP A 248 11.70 -7.13 9.22
CA ASP A 248 12.93 -6.97 10.01
C ASP A 248 14.17 -6.72 9.14
N ILE A 249 14.06 -6.74 7.82
CA ILE A 249 15.21 -6.54 6.91
C ILE A 249 15.97 -5.23 7.21
N PHE A 250 15.26 -4.17 7.60
CA PHE A 250 15.87 -2.87 7.93
C PHE A 250 16.45 -2.79 9.34
N SER A 251 16.31 -3.84 10.16
CA SER A 251 16.90 -3.90 11.50
C SER A 251 18.40 -4.26 11.47
N PHE A 252 18.85 -4.94 10.41
CA PHE A 252 20.27 -5.29 10.20
C PHE A 252 20.87 -4.67 8.93
N SER A 253 20.04 -4.37 7.91
CA SER A 253 20.50 -3.63 6.74
C SER A 253 20.29 -2.14 6.94
N GLN A 254 21.38 -1.37 6.98
CA GLN A 254 21.28 0.10 6.97
C GLN A 254 20.52 0.55 5.71
N TYR A 255 19.34 1.10 5.92
CA TYR A 255 18.49 1.63 4.85
C TYR A 255 19.09 2.91 4.28
N HIS A 256 19.09 3.02 2.96
CA HIS A 256 19.42 4.25 2.24
C HIS A 256 18.40 4.47 1.13
N SER A 257 18.02 5.73 0.90
CA SER A 257 17.01 6.13 -0.10
C SER A 257 17.39 5.83 -1.54
N GLU A 258 18.62 5.35 -1.78
CA GLU A 258 19.15 5.00 -3.09
C GLU A 258 19.33 3.48 -3.25
N LYS A 259 18.77 2.68 -2.34
CA LYS A 259 18.68 1.22 -2.49
C LYS A 259 17.39 0.83 -3.19
N ALA A 260 17.41 -0.28 -3.90
CA ALA A 260 16.22 -0.96 -4.35
C ALA A 260 16.29 -2.43 -3.96
N TYR A 261 15.13 -3.00 -3.67
CA TYR A 261 14.99 -4.39 -3.27
C TYR A 261 14.23 -5.16 -4.34
N TYR A 262 14.69 -6.37 -4.60
CA TYR A 262 14.13 -7.28 -5.58
C TYR A 262 13.82 -8.60 -4.86
N PHE A 263 12.55 -9.01 -4.88
CA PHE A 263 12.05 -10.15 -4.10
C PHE A 263 11.76 -11.32 -5.02
N SER A 264 12.28 -12.52 -4.76
CA SER A 264 12.15 -13.66 -5.68
C SER A 264 10.71 -14.10 -5.92
N ASP A 265 9.85 -14.01 -4.91
CA ASP A 265 8.53 -14.66 -4.90
C ASP A 265 7.38 -13.75 -5.38
N ASP A 266 7.69 -12.49 -5.69
CA ASP A 266 6.73 -11.47 -6.12
C ASP A 266 6.85 -11.14 -7.62
N GLN A 267 7.70 -11.85 -8.37
CA GLN A 267 7.98 -11.50 -9.75
C GLN A 267 6.94 -12.09 -10.70
N SER A 268 6.36 -11.22 -11.54
CA SER A 268 5.33 -11.61 -12.50
C SER A 268 5.87 -12.34 -13.73
N GLN A 269 7.17 -12.30 -13.96
CA GLN A 269 7.86 -12.96 -15.06
C GLN A 269 9.01 -13.78 -14.47
N GLU A 270 9.37 -14.90 -15.08
CA GLU A 270 10.63 -15.56 -14.75
C GLU A 270 11.76 -14.63 -15.12
N ILE A 271 12.67 -14.47 -14.17
CA ILE A 271 13.75 -13.51 -14.26
C ILE A 271 15.02 -14.30 -14.40
N ASP A 272 15.72 -14.10 -15.51
CA ASP A 272 17.11 -14.51 -15.58
C ASP A 272 17.90 -13.65 -14.61
N GLN A 273 18.28 -14.22 -13.46
CA GLN A 273 18.95 -13.49 -12.39
C GLN A 273 20.31 -12.95 -12.84
N GLU A 274 20.95 -13.58 -13.84
CA GLU A 274 22.18 -13.08 -14.44
C GLU A 274 21.97 -11.70 -15.07
N SER A 275 20.80 -11.47 -15.66
CA SER A 275 20.46 -10.20 -16.32
C SER A 275 20.27 -9.01 -15.38
N LEU A 276 19.86 -9.23 -14.12
CA LEU A 276 19.75 -8.15 -13.12
C LEU A 276 21.06 -7.81 -12.45
N SER A 277 22.00 -8.78 -12.36
CA SER A 277 23.31 -8.62 -11.71
C SER A 277 23.19 -7.89 -10.34
N PRO A 278 22.51 -8.48 -9.34
CA PRO A 278 22.28 -7.83 -8.06
C PRO A 278 23.60 -7.43 -7.39
N SER A 279 23.57 -6.28 -6.71
CA SER A 279 24.74 -5.77 -5.97
C SER A 279 25.01 -6.61 -4.73
N ARG A 280 23.95 -7.13 -4.10
CA ARG A 280 23.99 -8.00 -2.93
C ARG A 280 22.84 -9.01 -2.92
N VAL A 281 23.07 -10.14 -2.28
CA VAL A 281 22.07 -11.21 -2.08
C VAL A 281 21.79 -11.42 -0.60
N PHE A 282 20.50 -11.34 -0.23
CA PHE A 282 20.00 -11.70 1.10
C PHE A 282 19.11 -12.93 0.98
N VAL A 283 19.41 -13.98 1.74
CA VAL A 283 18.60 -15.19 1.82
C VAL A 283 18.02 -15.31 3.22
N ASN A 284 16.71 -15.43 3.29
CA ASN A 284 15.96 -15.59 4.52
C ASN A 284 15.64 -17.07 4.76
N LEU A 285 15.79 -17.54 6.00
CA LEU A 285 15.60 -18.94 6.34
C LEU A 285 14.29 -19.22 7.11
N LYS A 286 13.42 -18.23 7.31
CA LYS A 286 12.15 -18.35 8.06
C LYS A 286 11.24 -19.42 7.47
N THR A 287 11.14 -19.50 6.15
CA THR A 287 10.30 -20.47 5.41
C THR A 287 11.06 -21.72 4.98
N SER A 288 12.36 -21.80 5.30
CA SER A 288 13.27 -22.88 4.89
C SER A 288 13.33 -24.07 5.86
N LEU A 289 12.50 -24.09 6.91
CA LEU A 289 12.51 -25.15 7.91
C LEU A 289 11.96 -26.47 7.33
N GLU A 290 12.79 -27.51 7.27
CA GLU A 290 12.36 -28.84 6.79
C GLU A 290 11.82 -29.73 7.93
N GLY A 291 12.33 -29.58 9.15
CA GLY A 291 11.89 -30.38 10.29
C GLY A 291 12.91 -30.49 11.40
N LYS A 292 12.70 -31.47 12.30
CA LYS A 292 13.66 -31.85 13.34
C LYS A 292 14.62 -32.92 12.82
N ASN A 293 15.90 -32.84 13.19
CA ASN A 293 16.91 -33.87 12.87
C ASN A 293 16.95 -34.97 13.95
N GLU A 294 17.73 -36.03 13.71
CA GLU A 294 17.85 -37.19 14.62
C GLU A 294 18.33 -36.81 16.02
N ASP A 295 19.15 -35.75 16.12
CA ASP A 295 19.67 -35.20 17.38
C ASP A 295 18.66 -34.31 18.13
N GLY A 296 17.44 -34.15 17.61
CA GLY A 296 16.39 -33.29 18.18
C GLY A 296 16.59 -31.78 17.92
N GLY A 297 17.58 -31.41 17.09
CA GLY A 297 17.74 -30.08 16.51
C GLY A 297 16.82 -29.85 15.30
N TYR A 298 17.06 -28.77 14.57
CA TYR A 298 16.28 -28.28 13.44
C TYR A 298 17.14 -28.14 12.20
N THR A 299 16.56 -28.44 11.04
CA THR A 299 17.23 -28.37 9.74
C THR A 299 16.53 -27.35 8.84
N TYR A 300 17.32 -26.42 8.30
CA TYR A 300 16.89 -25.42 7.34
C TYR A 300 17.58 -25.66 6.00
N LYS A 301 16.80 -25.78 4.93
CA LYS A 301 17.32 -25.95 3.57
C LYS A 301 17.00 -24.72 2.74
N PHE A 302 18.04 -24.09 2.22
CA PHE A 302 17.93 -22.86 1.45
C PHE A 302 18.84 -22.94 0.23
N SER A 303 18.63 -22.04 -0.74
CA SER A 303 19.52 -21.94 -1.91
C SER A 303 20.09 -20.55 -2.04
N VAL A 304 21.36 -20.46 -2.42
CA VAL A 304 22.00 -19.21 -2.81
C VAL A 304 22.11 -19.15 -4.33
N PRO A 305 21.77 -18.00 -4.95
CA PRO A 305 21.72 -17.86 -6.40
C PRO A 305 23.10 -17.67 -7.06
N LEU A 306 24.16 -17.51 -6.27
CA LEU A 306 25.50 -17.27 -6.78
C LEU A 306 26.56 -17.71 -5.77
N THR A 307 27.75 -17.99 -6.28
CA THR A 307 28.93 -18.28 -5.45
C THR A 307 29.53 -16.97 -4.92
N SER A 308 29.56 -16.79 -3.60
CA SER A 308 30.13 -15.57 -2.96
C SER A 308 30.45 -15.79 -1.48
N SER A 309 30.98 -14.74 -0.85
CA SER A 309 31.17 -14.69 0.61
C SER A 309 29.89 -14.16 1.26
N PHE A 310 29.38 -14.88 2.24
CA PHE A 310 28.17 -14.55 2.98
C PHE A 310 28.44 -14.47 4.47
N LYS A 311 27.47 -14.00 5.23
CA LYS A 311 27.46 -14.03 6.69
C LYS A 311 26.13 -14.56 7.16
N LEU A 312 26.15 -15.48 8.12
CA LEU A 312 24.94 -15.89 8.83
C LEU A 312 24.65 -14.87 9.93
N LEU A 313 23.49 -14.22 9.86
CA LEU A 313 22.93 -13.39 10.92
C LEU A 313 21.92 -14.20 11.73
N VAL A 314 22.08 -14.17 13.06
CA VAL A 314 21.21 -14.84 14.03
C VAL A 314 20.47 -13.78 14.84
N ASN A 315 19.14 -13.92 14.95
CA ASN A 315 18.31 -12.99 15.70
C ASN A 315 18.38 -13.26 17.21
N ASN A 316 19.00 -12.35 17.95
CA ASN A 316 19.25 -12.54 19.38
C ASN A 316 18.00 -12.39 20.25
N TYR A 317 16.94 -11.73 19.76
CA TYR A 317 15.68 -11.63 20.50
C TYR A 317 15.00 -12.99 20.64
N LEU A 318 15.26 -13.93 19.73
CA LEU A 318 14.82 -15.32 19.84
C LEU A 318 15.73 -16.12 20.78
N LEU A 319 17.01 -15.77 20.89
CA LEU A 319 17.97 -16.41 21.80
C LEU A 319 17.74 -16.04 23.28
N GLY A 320 17.40 -14.77 23.54
CA GLY A 320 17.38 -14.19 24.89
C GLY A 320 16.31 -14.70 25.84
N LYS A 321 15.24 -15.36 25.36
CA LYS A 321 14.22 -15.96 26.24
C LYS A 321 14.65 -17.28 26.88
N GLN A 322 15.71 -17.92 26.39
CA GLN A 322 16.17 -19.23 26.89
C GLN A 322 17.61 -19.23 27.41
N ALA A 323 18.42 -18.22 27.09
CA ALA A 323 19.79 -18.07 27.57
C ALA A 323 19.92 -17.85 29.09
N GLY A 324 18.82 -17.82 29.85
CA GLY A 324 18.85 -17.83 31.32
C GLY A 324 19.23 -19.20 31.93
N ASP A 325 19.26 -20.26 31.11
CA ASP A 325 19.67 -21.59 31.52
C ASP A 325 21.09 -21.88 30.99
N ASN A 326 22.11 -21.53 31.79
CA ASN A 326 23.55 -21.66 31.49
C ASN A 326 24.04 -23.10 31.18
N SER A 327 23.14 -24.07 31.02
CA SER A 327 23.45 -25.49 30.91
C SER A 327 23.38 -26.07 29.49
N LYS A 328 22.83 -25.35 28.50
CA LYS A 328 22.70 -25.85 27.12
C LYS A 328 23.74 -25.23 26.19
N THR A 329 24.62 -26.08 25.63
CA THR A 329 25.49 -25.74 24.52
C THR A 329 24.68 -25.67 23.23
N TYR A 330 24.65 -24.49 22.61
CA TYR A 330 24.03 -24.29 21.31
C TYR A 330 25.03 -24.60 20.19
N TYR A 331 24.55 -25.15 19.07
CA TYR A 331 25.35 -25.34 17.87
C TYR A 331 24.67 -24.76 16.64
N LEU A 332 25.51 -24.35 15.69
CA LEU A 332 25.17 -24.01 14.33
C LEU A 332 26.11 -24.83 13.43
N ARG A 333 25.56 -25.62 12.51
CA ARG A 333 26.31 -26.33 11.48
C ARG A 333 25.82 -25.92 10.11
N LEU A 334 26.74 -25.58 9.22
CA LEU A 334 26.44 -25.27 7.82
C LEU A 334 27.11 -26.31 6.94
N ASP A 335 26.30 -27.05 6.18
CA ASP A 335 26.73 -28.20 5.37
C ASP A 335 27.60 -29.19 6.17
N GLY A 336 27.18 -29.46 7.41
CA GLY A 336 27.88 -30.34 8.36
C GLY A 336 29.07 -29.70 9.09
N ASN A 337 29.52 -28.51 8.70
CA ASN A 337 30.64 -27.81 9.34
C ASN A 337 30.17 -26.94 10.51
N HIS A 338 30.79 -27.09 11.69
CA HIS A 338 30.51 -26.24 12.84
C HIS A 338 30.89 -24.77 12.56
N LEU A 339 29.96 -23.85 12.81
CA LEU A 339 30.23 -22.42 12.81
C LEU A 339 30.78 -22.02 14.20
N ASN A 340 31.79 -21.15 14.22
CA ASN A 340 32.44 -20.69 15.45
C ASN A 340 31.45 -20.03 16.44
N GLU A 341 31.82 -20.01 17.73
CA GLU A 341 31.01 -19.46 18.82
C GLU A 341 30.52 -18.03 18.53
N LEU A 342 29.22 -17.84 18.75
CA LEU A 342 28.57 -16.55 18.62
C LEU A 342 29.08 -15.57 19.70
N SER A 343 29.76 -14.50 19.29
CA SER A 343 30.28 -13.51 20.23
C SER A 343 29.21 -12.47 20.65
N SER A 344 28.84 -12.48 21.94
CA SER A 344 28.12 -11.45 22.74
C SER A 344 26.66 -11.07 22.38
N ILE A 345 25.82 -10.96 23.41
CA ILE A 345 24.35 -10.85 23.40
C ILE A 345 23.83 -9.46 22.94
N GLY A 346 22.96 -9.42 21.91
CA GLY A 346 22.08 -8.27 21.56
C GLY A 346 21.86 -8.04 20.05
N GLY A 347 20.60 -7.81 19.61
CA GLY A 347 20.25 -7.45 18.22
C GLY A 347 20.36 -8.58 17.18
N TRP A 348 21.42 -8.56 16.36
CA TRP A 348 21.77 -9.58 15.38
C TRP A 348 23.24 -9.96 15.56
N GLN A 349 23.55 -11.25 15.64
CA GLN A 349 24.92 -11.75 15.69
C GLN A 349 25.33 -12.32 14.34
N GLY A 350 26.55 -11.99 13.90
CA GLY A 350 27.10 -12.53 12.67
C GLY A 350 28.07 -13.68 12.93
N ALA A 351 27.90 -14.81 12.24
CA ALA A 351 28.80 -15.96 12.32
C ALA A 351 29.63 -16.09 11.04
N GLY A 352 30.87 -15.59 11.11
CA GLY A 352 31.94 -15.71 10.10
C GLY A 352 31.62 -15.14 8.71
N PRO A 353 32.63 -14.96 7.85
CA PRO A 353 32.44 -15.08 6.42
C PRO A 353 32.25 -16.56 6.06
N LEU A 354 31.28 -16.85 5.21
CA LEU A 354 30.84 -18.17 4.75
C LEU A 354 31.00 -18.17 3.23
N LEU A 355 31.95 -18.93 2.71
CA LEU A 355 32.05 -19.11 1.27
C LEU A 355 31.01 -20.15 0.84
N LEU A 356 29.94 -19.70 0.20
CA LEU A 356 28.87 -20.56 -0.31
C LEU A 356 28.93 -20.61 -1.83
N THR A 357 28.80 -21.81 -2.39
CA THR A 357 28.68 -22.04 -3.83
C THR A 357 27.25 -21.86 -4.28
N GLU A 358 27.01 -21.48 -5.53
CA GLU A 358 25.65 -21.51 -6.08
C GLU A 358 24.99 -22.88 -5.88
N GLY A 359 23.74 -22.88 -5.40
CA GLY A 359 22.96 -24.09 -5.16
C GLY A 359 22.39 -24.18 -3.76
N THR A 360 22.07 -25.40 -3.35
CA THR A 360 21.36 -25.70 -2.10
C THR A 360 22.33 -25.96 -0.95
N HIS A 361 22.06 -25.35 0.19
CA HIS A 361 22.78 -25.50 1.46
C HIS A 361 21.86 -25.91 2.60
N VAL A 362 22.46 -26.44 3.66
CA VAL A 362 21.76 -26.92 4.86
C VAL A 362 22.34 -26.27 6.11
N LEU A 363 21.50 -25.55 6.85
CA LEU A 363 21.81 -25.05 8.19
C LEU A 363 21.14 -25.93 9.25
N GLU A 364 21.92 -26.49 10.16
CA GLU A 364 21.43 -27.27 11.30
C GLU A 364 21.68 -26.55 12.62
N THR A 365 20.72 -26.61 13.53
CA THR A 365 20.84 -25.98 14.85
C THR A 365 20.00 -26.66 15.91
N ASN A 366 20.49 -26.73 17.16
CA ASN A 366 19.67 -27.12 18.31
C ASN A 366 19.04 -25.92 19.03
N LEU A 367 19.11 -24.72 18.44
CA LEU A 367 18.35 -23.59 18.93
C LEU A 367 16.87 -23.96 18.91
N LEU A 368 16.24 -23.92 20.09
CA LEU A 368 14.80 -24.14 20.26
C LEU A 368 14.08 -22.98 19.58
N VAL A 369 13.81 -23.19 18.30
CA VAL A 369 13.00 -22.30 17.48
C VAL A 369 11.49 -22.62 17.67
N GLU A 370 11.18 -23.60 18.53
CA GLU A 370 9.89 -23.78 19.22
C GLU A 370 9.44 -22.40 19.75
N ILE A 371 8.60 -21.62 19.09
CA ILE A 371 7.63 -21.90 18.04
C ILE A 371 7.67 -20.63 17.16
N ILE A 372 8.21 -20.67 15.93
CA ILE A 372 7.84 -19.67 14.91
C ILE A 372 6.35 -19.91 14.64
N LYS A 373 5.49 -19.45 15.54
CA LYS A 373 4.08 -19.25 15.21
C LYS A 373 4.09 -18.34 14.00
N SER A 374 3.12 -18.49 13.10
CA SER A 374 2.85 -17.48 12.07
C SER A 374 2.73 -16.06 12.66
N GLU A 375 2.48 -15.96 13.96
CA GLU A 375 2.45 -14.75 14.79
C GLU A 375 3.83 -14.12 15.05
N TYR A 376 4.94 -14.86 15.00
CA TYR A 376 6.28 -14.29 15.15
C TYR A 376 6.71 -13.64 13.84
N ILE A 377 6.85 -12.33 13.94
CA ILE A 377 6.98 -11.49 12.76
C ILE A 377 8.42 -11.58 12.21
N THR A 378 9.47 -11.68 13.04
CA THR A 378 10.90 -11.67 12.60
C THR A 378 11.41 -13.02 12.11
N SER A 379 12.42 -13.01 11.25
CA SER A 379 13.18 -14.21 10.89
C SER A 379 14.19 -14.60 11.98
N PRO A 380 14.44 -15.90 12.21
CA PRO A 380 15.52 -16.33 13.09
C PRO A 380 16.90 -16.19 12.48
N PHE A 381 17.01 -16.39 11.17
CA PHE A 381 18.28 -16.50 10.46
C PHE A 381 18.21 -15.79 9.11
N TRP A 382 19.31 -15.11 8.77
CA TRP A 382 19.55 -14.57 7.45
C TRP A 382 20.95 -14.94 6.97
N ILE A 383 21.10 -15.19 5.68
CA ILE A 383 22.38 -15.32 5.00
C ILE A 383 22.54 -14.07 4.15
N VAL A 384 23.52 -13.23 4.46
CA VAL A 384 23.71 -11.92 3.82
C VAL A 384 25.05 -11.88 3.12
N GLU A 385 25.06 -11.55 1.83
CA GLU A 385 26.30 -11.45 1.05
C GLU A 385 27.20 -10.32 1.59
N GLU A 386 28.46 -10.67 1.86
CA GLU A 386 29.53 -9.74 2.27
C GLU A 386 30.30 -9.30 1.02
N LYS A 387 29.76 -8.29 0.34
CA LYS A 387 30.36 -7.70 -0.84
C LYS A 387 30.46 -6.19 -0.71
N GLU A 388 31.63 -5.64 -1.02
CA GLU A 388 31.77 -4.20 -1.22
C GLU A 388 30.92 -3.79 -2.41
N VAL A 389 30.00 -2.85 -2.20
CA VAL A 389 29.19 -2.36 -3.29
C VAL A 389 30.03 -1.37 -4.08
N PRO A 390 30.26 -1.59 -5.38
CA PRO A 390 30.93 -0.60 -6.20
C PRO A 390 30.17 0.72 -6.12
N GLN A 391 30.87 1.80 -5.78
CA GLN A 391 30.29 3.13 -5.86
C GLN A 391 30.14 3.47 -7.35
N TYR A 392 28.91 3.38 -7.86
CA TYR A 392 28.58 3.90 -9.19
C TYR A 392 28.65 5.43 -9.15
N GLU A 393 29.85 5.97 -9.32
CA GLU A 393 30.05 7.41 -9.48
C GLU A 393 29.75 7.83 -10.92
N GLY A 394 28.84 8.80 -11.07
CA GLY A 394 28.69 9.55 -12.31
C GLY A 394 27.28 9.59 -12.87
N LEU A 395 26.46 8.56 -12.68
CA LEU A 395 25.10 8.51 -13.25
C LEU A 395 24.25 9.64 -12.64
N LYS A 396 23.78 10.53 -13.51
CA LYS A 396 22.89 11.62 -13.11
C LYS A 396 21.53 11.41 -13.74
N LEU A 397 20.54 11.21 -12.88
CA LEU A 397 19.13 11.05 -13.24
C LEU A 397 18.31 12.21 -12.68
N LEU A 398 17.58 12.89 -13.56
CA LEU A 398 16.59 13.90 -13.21
C LEU A 398 15.21 13.36 -13.58
N SER A 399 14.24 13.52 -12.69
CA SER A 399 12.87 13.05 -12.91
C SER A 399 11.87 14.17 -12.68
N GLU A 400 10.91 14.31 -13.59
CA GLU A 400 9.80 15.25 -13.50
C GLU A 400 8.47 14.50 -13.61
N LYS A 401 7.57 14.72 -12.66
CA LYS A 401 6.20 14.22 -12.71
C LYS A 401 5.35 15.21 -13.51
N ILE A 402 4.93 14.81 -14.71
CA ILE A 402 4.06 15.63 -15.57
C ILE A 402 2.62 15.54 -15.07
N ASN A 403 2.16 14.32 -14.80
CA ASN A 403 0.87 14.03 -14.16
C ASN A 403 0.92 12.62 -13.53
N PRO A 404 -0.12 12.15 -12.82
CA PRO A 404 -0.10 10.83 -12.19
C PRO A 404 0.18 9.64 -13.11
N ALA A 405 -0.07 9.78 -14.42
CA ALA A 405 0.09 8.75 -15.45
C ALA A 405 1.28 8.99 -16.40
N LYS A 406 2.07 10.06 -16.19
CA LYS A 406 3.17 10.44 -17.10
C LYS A 406 4.34 11.08 -16.35
N TYR A 407 5.55 10.57 -16.62
CA TYR A 407 6.81 11.07 -16.07
C TYR A 407 7.81 11.31 -17.19
N LYS A 408 8.67 12.30 -17.01
CA LYS A 408 9.81 12.58 -17.88
C LYS A 408 11.09 12.31 -17.10
N ILE A 409 11.95 11.47 -17.66
CA ILE A 409 13.23 11.08 -17.06
C ILE A 409 14.36 11.53 -17.97
N GLU A 410 15.34 12.20 -17.40
CA GLU A 410 16.56 12.60 -18.08
C GLU A 410 17.73 11.86 -17.43
N ILE A 411 18.54 11.20 -18.26
CA ILE A 411 19.65 10.36 -17.83
C ILE A 411 20.91 10.82 -18.55
N SER A 412 22.01 10.93 -17.80
CA SER A 412 23.32 11.32 -18.32
C SER A 412 24.43 10.58 -17.58
N ASN A 413 25.59 10.45 -18.24
CA ASN A 413 26.81 9.83 -17.69
C ASN A 413 26.64 8.36 -17.25
N TYR A 414 25.90 7.57 -18.04
CA TYR A 414 25.81 6.12 -17.84
C TYR A 414 26.93 5.41 -18.62
N LYS A 415 27.47 4.31 -18.06
CA LYS A 415 28.57 3.53 -18.68
C LYS A 415 28.17 2.09 -18.99
N ASP A 416 27.23 1.56 -18.22
CA ASP A 416 26.74 0.20 -18.32
C ASP A 416 25.21 0.19 -18.23
N ASP A 417 24.65 -1.01 -18.34
CA ASP A 417 23.24 -1.26 -18.08
C ASP A 417 22.87 -0.73 -16.70
N PHE A 418 21.70 -0.13 -16.59
CA PHE A 418 21.26 0.44 -15.32
C PHE A 418 19.80 0.17 -15.05
N VAL A 419 19.46 0.19 -13.76
CA VAL A 419 18.11 -0.05 -13.28
C VAL A 419 17.39 1.29 -13.12
N LEU A 420 16.19 1.38 -13.68
CA LEU A 420 15.29 2.52 -13.47
C LEU A 420 14.12 2.07 -12.60
N ILE A 421 13.98 2.71 -11.44
CA ILE A 421 12.81 2.52 -10.56
C ILE A 421 11.88 3.70 -10.71
N LEU A 422 10.61 3.45 -11.00
CA LEU A 422 9.51 4.39 -10.82
C LEU A 422 8.78 4.03 -9.54
N ASN A 423 8.83 4.95 -8.58
CA ASN A 423 8.27 4.80 -7.25
C ASN A 423 6.75 5.01 -7.24
N GLU A 424 6.02 4.38 -8.16
CA GLU A 424 4.56 4.32 -8.29
C GLU A 424 4.10 2.87 -8.24
N SER A 425 2.83 2.65 -7.90
CA SER A 425 2.23 1.31 -7.81
C SER A 425 2.51 0.48 -9.06
N PHE A 426 3.04 -0.72 -8.85
CA PHE A 426 3.36 -1.67 -9.88
C PHE A 426 2.14 -2.03 -10.72
N HIS A 427 2.32 -1.95 -12.03
CA HIS A 427 1.38 -2.45 -13.00
C HIS A 427 2.12 -2.68 -14.32
N TRP A 428 1.97 -3.85 -14.92
CA TRP A 428 2.67 -4.25 -16.16
C TRP A 428 2.38 -3.32 -17.37
N GLU A 429 1.37 -2.47 -17.28
CA GLU A 429 1.03 -1.46 -18.31
C GLU A 429 1.72 -0.09 -18.16
N TRP A 430 2.62 0.07 -17.18
CA TRP A 430 3.60 1.14 -17.23
C TRP A 430 4.63 0.85 -18.32
N LYS A 431 4.79 1.77 -19.28
CA LYS A 431 5.69 1.60 -20.43
C LYS A 431 6.70 2.74 -20.52
N VAL A 432 7.92 2.42 -20.95
CA VAL A 432 9.00 3.38 -21.18
C VAL A 432 9.07 3.71 -22.68
N TYR A 433 9.26 4.98 -23.00
CA TYR A 433 9.37 5.49 -24.37
C TYR A 433 10.67 6.26 -24.55
N TYR A 434 11.34 6.04 -25.68
CA TYR A 434 12.50 6.82 -26.14
C TYR A 434 12.24 7.32 -27.56
N LYS A 435 12.42 8.63 -27.81
CA LYS A 435 12.11 9.26 -29.12
C LYS A 435 10.70 8.90 -29.65
N ASN A 436 9.70 8.89 -28.76
CA ASN A 436 8.31 8.48 -29.02
C ASN A 436 8.09 7.01 -29.43
N GLN A 437 9.14 6.17 -29.40
CA GLN A 437 9.02 4.74 -29.61
C GLN A 437 8.94 4.04 -28.26
N ARG A 438 8.00 3.10 -28.13
CA ARG A 438 7.91 2.25 -26.95
C ARG A 438 9.15 1.35 -26.92
N LEU A 439 9.79 1.29 -25.77
CA LEU A 439 10.85 0.33 -25.51
C LEU A 439 10.24 -0.91 -24.88
N ASP A 440 10.47 -2.07 -25.50
CA ASP A 440 10.24 -3.35 -24.86
C ASP A 440 11.46 -3.67 -23.99
N LEU A 441 11.34 -3.27 -22.73
CA LEU A 441 12.31 -3.46 -21.68
C LEU A 441 11.83 -4.54 -20.72
N TYR A 442 12.79 -5.14 -20.03
CA TYR A 442 12.49 -5.99 -18.90
C TYR A 442 11.82 -5.19 -17.79
N HIS A 443 10.67 -5.64 -17.29
CA HIS A 443 9.87 -4.94 -16.27
C HIS A 443 9.64 -5.86 -15.08
N PHE A 444 10.05 -5.42 -13.89
CA PHE A 444 10.00 -6.21 -12.67
C PHE A 444 9.42 -5.42 -11.50
N LEU A 445 9.02 -6.14 -10.44
CA LEU A 445 8.50 -5.57 -9.21
C LEU A 445 9.66 -5.23 -8.27
N ALA A 446 9.90 -3.93 -8.09
CA ALA A 446 10.90 -3.43 -7.17
C ALA A 446 10.26 -3.03 -5.84
N ASN A 447 10.99 -3.13 -4.73
CA ASN A 447 10.59 -2.69 -3.40
C ASN A 447 9.26 -3.29 -2.91
N GLY A 448 8.84 -4.43 -3.47
CA GLY A 448 7.55 -5.07 -3.21
C GLY A 448 6.32 -4.32 -3.74
N TYR A 449 6.48 -3.14 -4.37
CA TYR A 449 5.33 -2.36 -4.84
C TYR A 449 5.58 -1.45 -6.04
N ALA A 450 6.84 -1.14 -6.35
CA ALA A 450 7.26 -0.15 -7.34
C ALA A 450 7.55 -0.79 -8.70
N ASN A 451 7.58 0.02 -9.75
CA ASN A 451 7.94 -0.46 -11.10
C ASN A 451 9.45 -0.35 -11.29
N GLY A 452 10.10 -1.42 -11.77
CA GLY A 452 11.51 -1.43 -12.13
C GLY A 452 11.73 -1.83 -13.58
N TRP A 453 12.70 -1.23 -14.27
CA TRP A 453 13.16 -1.65 -15.59
C TRP A 453 14.67 -1.76 -15.64
N ILE A 454 15.17 -2.68 -16.46
CA ILE A 454 16.58 -2.73 -16.87
C ILE A 454 16.70 -1.97 -18.19
N LEU A 455 17.65 -1.05 -18.27
CA LEU A 455 17.95 -0.28 -19.47
C LEU A 455 19.29 -0.73 -20.04
N PRO A 456 19.27 -1.55 -21.10
CA PRO A 456 20.49 -2.02 -21.76
C PRO A 456 21.22 -0.86 -22.42
N LYS A 457 22.54 -0.79 -22.24
CA LYS A 457 23.36 0.30 -22.78
C LYS A 457 23.36 0.33 -24.30
N ASP A 458 23.26 -0.83 -24.95
CA ASP A 458 23.27 -0.98 -26.42
C ASP A 458 22.03 -0.36 -27.10
N LYS A 459 20.93 -0.16 -26.36
CA LYS A 459 19.74 0.54 -26.87
C LYS A 459 19.91 2.06 -26.93
N PHE A 460 20.97 2.61 -26.36
CA PHE A 460 21.20 4.04 -26.26
C PHE A 460 22.62 4.38 -26.78
N GLY A 461 22.77 5.49 -27.52
CA GLY A 461 24.09 5.87 -28.03
C GLY A 461 25.04 6.27 -26.89
N GLU A 462 26.31 5.85 -26.96
CA GLU A 462 27.32 6.17 -25.93
C GLU A 462 27.36 7.69 -25.65
N ASN A 463 27.38 8.04 -24.35
CA ASN A 463 27.44 9.42 -23.86
C ASN A 463 26.31 10.37 -24.33
N GLU A 464 25.24 9.85 -24.96
CA GLU A 464 24.06 10.66 -25.23
C GLU A 464 23.29 10.94 -23.94
N LYS A 465 22.84 12.18 -23.79
CA LYS A 465 21.81 12.53 -22.82
C LYS A 465 20.49 11.88 -23.26
N ILE A 466 20.01 10.90 -22.49
CA ILE A 466 18.79 10.16 -22.80
C ILE A 466 17.59 10.89 -22.19
N ASN A 467 16.57 11.15 -23.00
CA ASN A 467 15.28 11.64 -22.53
C ASN A 467 14.23 10.54 -22.72
N LEU A 468 13.74 10.01 -21.60
CA LEU A 468 12.70 8.99 -21.57
C LEU A 468 11.38 9.58 -21.11
N GLU A 469 10.30 8.96 -21.56
CA GLU A 469 8.98 9.17 -20.97
C GLU A 469 8.45 7.85 -20.43
N ILE A 470 7.96 7.85 -19.18
CA ILE A 470 7.23 6.72 -18.61
C ILE A 470 5.75 7.07 -18.65
N ARG A 471 4.92 6.21 -19.27
CA ARG A 471 3.48 6.45 -19.45
C ARG A 471 2.67 5.25 -18.97
N TYR A 472 1.54 5.51 -18.31
CA TYR A 472 0.56 4.48 -17.96
C TYR A 472 -0.40 4.28 -19.13
N TYR A 473 -0.21 3.20 -19.88
CA TYR A 473 -0.95 2.93 -21.12
C TYR A 473 -2.49 2.90 -20.95
N PRO A 474 -3.08 2.34 -19.87
CA PRO A 474 -4.53 2.29 -19.73
C PRO A 474 -5.15 3.68 -19.60
N GLN A 475 -4.43 4.65 -19.02
CA GLN A 475 -4.90 6.04 -18.95
C GLN A 475 -4.98 6.67 -20.35
N GLU A 476 -4.03 6.36 -21.23
CA GLU A 476 -4.04 6.83 -22.61
C GLU A 476 -5.24 6.26 -23.39
N VAL A 477 -5.50 4.95 -23.22
CA VAL A 477 -6.67 4.27 -23.81
C VAL A 477 -7.97 4.88 -23.27
N ALA A 478 -8.07 5.08 -21.96
CA ALA A 478 -9.24 5.68 -21.32
C ALA A 478 -9.50 7.11 -21.84
N GLN A 479 -8.46 7.93 -22.00
CA GLN A 479 -8.59 9.28 -22.57
C GLN A 479 -9.07 9.24 -24.02
N LYS A 480 -8.52 8.36 -24.86
CA LYS A 480 -8.97 8.15 -26.24
C LYS A 480 -10.42 7.69 -26.30
N ALA A 481 -10.80 6.72 -25.47
CA ALA A 481 -12.16 6.23 -25.38
C ALA A 481 -13.15 7.31 -24.91
N ALA A 482 -12.77 8.13 -23.91
CA ALA A 482 -13.58 9.24 -23.45
C ALA A 482 -13.84 10.27 -24.58
N MET A 483 -12.82 10.62 -25.37
CA MET A 483 -12.97 11.51 -26.52
C MET A 483 -13.95 10.93 -27.57
N VAL A 484 -13.86 9.62 -27.85
CA VAL A 484 -14.80 8.95 -28.76
C VAL A 484 -16.22 8.98 -28.20
N SER A 485 -16.42 8.66 -26.92
CA SER A 485 -17.73 8.69 -26.27
C SER A 485 -18.36 10.08 -26.28
N VAL A 486 -17.58 11.12 -25.97
CA VAL A 486 -18.05 12.52 -26.02
C VAL A 486 -18.44 12.90 -27.45
N SER A 487 -17.62 12.53 -28.44
CA SER A 487 -17.92 12.78 -29.85
C SER A 487 -19.21 12.08 -30.29
N PHE A 488 -19.44 10.85 -29.83
CA PHE A 488 -20.67 10.10 -30.11
C PHE A 488 -21.92 10.76 -29.51
N ILE A 489 -21.83 11.28 -28.28
CA ILE A 489 -22.92 12.05 -27.66
C ILE A 489 -23.26 13.29 -28.51
N PHE A 490 -22.24 14.02 -28.99
CA PHE A 490 -22.47 15.17 -29.87
C PHE A 490 -23.14 14.78 -31.19
N VAL A 491 -22.75 13.65 -31.79
CA VAL A 491 -23.40 13.13 -33.01
C VAL A 491 -24.87 12.77 -32.76
N ILE A 492 -25.19 12.13 -31.63
CA ILE A 492 -26.58 11.83 -31.26
C ILE A 492 -27.39 13.11 -31.06
N ILE A 493 -26.85 14.09 -30.33
CA ILE A 493 -27.54 15.37 -30.10
C ILE A 493 -27.77 16.10 -31.43
N ALA A 494 -26.78 16.14 -32.31
CA ALA A 494 -26.91 16.75 -33.63
C ALA A 494 -27.98 16.05 -34.47
N TYR A 495 -27.98 14.71 -34.50
CA TYR A 495 -28.98 13.91 -35.21
C TYR A 495 -30.40 14.20 -34.70
N LEU A 496 -30.62 14.14 -33.38
CA LEU A 496 -31.93 14.42 -32.77
C LEU A 496 -32.39 15.85 -33.02
N THR A 497 -31.45 16.80 -33.04
CA THR A 497 -31.77 18.21 -33.35
C THR A 497 -32.20 18.39 -34.80
N ILE A 498 -31.49 17.77 -35.75
CA ILE A 498 -31.84 17.79 -37.17
C ILE A 498 -33.21 17.13 -37.39
N ASP A 499 -33.47 15.98 -36.78
CA ASP A 499 -34.74 15.27 -36.88
C ASP A 499 -35.91 16.11 -36.34
N LEU A 500 -35.73 16.70 -35.16
CA LEU A 500 -36.72 17.61 -34.55
C LEU A 500 -37.00 18.83 -35.44
N LEU A 501 -35.96 19.48 -35.98
CA LEU A 501 -36.11 20.60 -36.90
C LEU A 501 -36.83 20.17 -38.18
N GLY A 502 -36.51 19.00 -38.73
CA GLY A 502 -37.19 18.43 -39.89
C GLY A 502 -38.68 18.18 -39.63
N ALA A 503 -39.04 17.66 -38.45
CA ALA A 503 -40.43 17.48 -38.05
C ALA A 503 -41.18 18.82 -37.90
N LEU A 504 -40.53 19.84 -37.36
CA LEU A 504 -41.10 21.18 -37.23
C LEU A 504 -41.32 21.86 -38.57
N VAL A 505 -40.42 21.69 -39.54
CA VAL A 505 -40.59 22.19 -40.91
C VAL A 505 -41.77 21.52 -41.59
N LYS A 506 -41.88 20.18 -41.53
CA LYS A 506 -43.02 19.44 -42.10
C LYS A 506 -44.36 19.87 -41.48
N LYS A 507 -44.39 20.15 -40.18
CA LYS A 507 -45.60 20.63 -39.49
C LYS A 507 -46.05 22.03 -39.92
N LYS A 508 -45.16 22.86 -40.48
CA LYS A 508 -45.53 24.17 -41.05
C LYS A 508 -46.11 24.10 -42.45
N GLU A 509 -45.87 23.00 -43.18
CA GLU A 509 -46.38 22.80 -44.55
C GLU A 509 -47.77 22.14 -44.58
N LEU A 510 -48.22 21.56 -43.46
CA LEU A 510 -49.57 21.06 -43.20
C LEU A 510 -50.41 22.12 -42.49
#